data_AF-A0A842KM48-F1
#
_entry.id   AF-A0A842KM48-F1
#
_cell.length_a   1.000
_cell.length_b   1.000
_cell.length_c   1.000
_cell.angle_alpha   90.00
_cell.angle_beta   90.00
_cell.angle_gamma   90.00
#
_symmetry.space_group_name_H-M   'P 1'
#
loop_
_entity.id
_entity.type
_entity.pdbx_description
1 polymer ?
#
loop_
_entity_poly.entity_id
_entity_poly.type
_entity_poly.pdbx_seq_one_letter_code
_entity_poly.pdbx_strand_id
1 'polypeptide(L)'
;MSIKDLINVWVVKTGYSGRQARECLKKNVISFDLELHILDEFEEDIKLSANPVAMQERYRILDQKYDDFTNNLVIELESNLDDFSYFSGSPLREEKISKLKQILENMNQELFHFHEIMDKFDEFERVEHLKTVIQNKLCSISQSKLESWSIDMARFSISILIGDIVVMPLPEKALIAIGRVMGMYEYNKNEAYTRHFHKVDWLNMQVLFPELKEELNQPSAVFHLTGNCREKILGMLVSKRLRPSELI
;
A
#
# COMPACT_ATOMS: atom_id res chain seq x y z
N MET A 1 -15.42 8.35 6.26
CA MET A 1 -14.58 7.45 5.44
C MET A 1 -15.37 6.18 5.17
N SER A 2 -15.60 5.83 3.91
CA SER A 2 -16.24 4.56 3.53
C SER A 2 -15.22 3.43 3.63
N ILE A 3 -15.64 2.19 3.92
CA ILE A 3 -14.76 1.00 3.91
C ILE A 3 -14.03 0.86 2.55
N LYS A 4 -14.60 1.40 1.47
CA LYS A 4 -13.99 1.43 0.13
C LYS A 4 -12.77 2.33 0.02
N ASP A 5 -12.63 3.33 0.90
CA ASP A 5 -11.51 4.28 0.87
C ASP A 5 -10.24 3.68 1.47
N LEU A 6 -10.37 2.57 2.21
CA LEU A 6 -9.28 1.86 2.89
C LEU A 6 -8.73 0.67 2.09
N ILE A 7 -9.38 0.30 0.97
CA ILE A 7 -8.97 -0.87 0.18
C ILE A 7 -8.15 -0.40 -1.01
N ASN A 8 -6.87 -0.79 -1.02
CA ASN A 8 -6.00 -0.55 -2.15
C ASN A 8 -6.23 -1.59 -3.25
N VAL A 9 -6.04 -1.17 -4.50
CA VAL A 9 -6.11 -2.06 -5.66
C VAL A 9 -4.76 -2.04 -6.35
N TRP A 10 -4.07 -3.18 -6.35
CA TRP A 10 -2.74 -3.33 -6.92
C TRP A 10 -2.80 -4.12 -8.21
N VAL A 11 -2.08 -3.66 -9.23
CA VAL A 11 -1.85 -4.44 -10.45
C VAL A 11 -0.49 -5.11 -10.33
N VAL A 12 -0.44 -6.42 -10.56
CA VAL A 12 0.78 -7.22 -10.46
C VAL A 12 0.99 -8.00 -11.76
N LYS A 13 2.06 -7.68 -12.49
CA LYS A 13 2.43 -8.33 -13.75
C LYS A 13 3.29 -9.58 -13.47
N THR A 14 2.87 -10.71 -14.02
CA THR A 14 3.55 -12.01 -13.85
C THR A 14 4.26 -12.46 -15.14
N GLY A 15 4.79 -11.50 -15.89
CA GLY A 15 5.54 -11.77 -17.11
C GLY A 15 4.69 -12.10 -18.34
N TYR A 16 5.36 -12.20 -19.48
CA TYR A 16 4.72 -12.35 -20.80
C TYR A 16 4.38 -13.81 -21.16
N SER A 17 5.04 -14.79 -20.54
CA SER A 17 4.92 -16.21 -20.91
C SER A 17 3.66 -16.91 -20.40
N GLY A 18 2.90 -16.24 -19.53
CA GLY A 18 1.70 -16.77 -18.86
C GLY A 18 1.95 -17.96 -17.92
N ARG A 19 3.17 -18.52 -17.87
CA ARG A 19 3.49 -19.69 -17.04
C ARG A 19 3.41 -19.35 -15.54
N GLN A 20 3.96 -18.22 -15.13
CA GLN A 20 3.87 -17.74 -13.75
C GLN A 20 2.42 -17.41 -13.35
N ALA A 21 1.65 -16.77 -14.25
CA ALA A 21 0.23 -16.50 -14.02
C ALA A 21 -0.57 -17.79 -13.73
N ARG A 22 -0.33 -18.85 -14.51
CA ARG A 22 -0.98 -20.16 -14.31
C ARG A 22 -0.62 -20.78 -12.97
N GLU A 23 0.64 -20.72 -12.57
CA GLU A 23 1.08 -21.23 -11.26
C GLU A 23 0.50 -20.41 -10.09
N CYS A 24 0.41 -19.09 -10.23
CA CYS A 24 -0.24 -18.20 -9.27
C CYS A 24 -1.72 -18.59 -9.04
N LEU A 25 -2.47 -18.81 -10.12
CA LEU A 25 -3.86 -19.26 -10.05
C LEU A 25 -3.98 -20.65 -9.41
N LYS A 26 -3.12 -21.60 -9.80
CA LYS A 26 -3.15 -22.98 -9.30
C LYS A 26 -2.89 -23.07 -7.79
N LYS A 27 -2.00 -22.21 -7.27
CA LYS A 27 -1.55 -22.24 -5.88
C LYS A 27 -2.27 -21.24 -4.97
N ASN A 28 -3.22 -20.47 -5.49
CA ASN A 28 -3.88 -19.39 -4.76
C ASN A 28 -2.86 -18.39 -4.17
N VAL A 29 -1.92 -17.96 -5.01
CA VAL A 29 -0.91 -16.97 -4.66
C VAL A 29 -0.79 -15.92 -5.75
N ILE A 30 -0.29 -14.73 -5.43
CA ILE A 30 0.23 -13.78 -6.40
C ILE A 30 1.74 -13.70 -6.25
N SER A 31 2.43 -13.65 -7.38
CA SER A 31 3.87 -13.43 -7.51
C SER A 31 4.06 -12.38 -8.61
N PHE A 32 5.25 -11.84 -8.80
CA PHE A 32 5.53 -10.90 -9.89
C PHE A 32 6.80 -11.30 -10.62
N ASP A 33 6.87 -10.96 -11.90
CA ASP A 33 8.02 -11.30 -12.74
C ASP A 33 9.06 -10.19 -12.65
N LEU A 34 10.09 -10.44 -11.87
CA LEU A 34 11.34 -9.70 -11.94
C LEU A 34 12.38 -10.78 -12.21
N GLU A 35 12.98 -10.80 -13.41
CA GLU A 35 14.01 -11.75 -13.88
C GLU A 35 14.57 -12.60 -12.73
N LEU A 36 13.86 -13.72 -12.42
CA LEU A 36 13.76 -14.42 -11.12
C LEU A 36 15.06 -15.04 -10.60
N HIS A 37 16.17 -14.79 -11.29
CA HIS A 37 17.51 -15.24 -10.92
C HIS A 37 18.22 -14.22 -10.04
N ILE A 38 17.81 -12.95 -10.10
CA ILE A 38 18.46 -11.86 -9.38
C ILE A 38 17.89 -11.76 -7.96
N LEU A 39 16.56 -11.85 -7.78
CA LEU A 39 15.89 -11.72 -6.47
C LEU A 39 16.27 -12.77 -5.41
N ASP A 40 16.65 -13.98 -5.84
CA ASP A 40 17.14 -15.01 -4.91
C ASP A 40 18.38 -14.57 -4.15
N GLU A 41 19.22 -13.76 -4.77
CA GLU A 41 20.41 -13.20 -4.13
C GLU A 41 20.03 -12.17 -3.05
N PHE A 42 18.81 -11.62 -3.03
CA PHE A 42 18.37 -10.55 -2.14
C PHE A 42 17.44 -11.03 -1.01
N GLU A 43 17.34 -12.35 -0.78
CA GLU A 43 16.41 -12.92 0.21
C GLU A 43 16.55 -12.27 1.60
N GLU A 44 17.78 -12.23 2.12
CA GLU A 44 18.05 -11.69 3.46
C GLU A 44 17.80 -10.18 3.51
N ASP A 45 18.13 -9.44 2.45
CA ASP A 45 17.97 -7.99 2.41
C ASP A 45 16.49 -7.58 2.35
N ILE A 46 15.67 -8.29 1.57
CA ILE A 46 14.22 -8.06 1.50
C ILE A 46 13.58 -8.40 2.85
N LYS A 47 14.02 -9.50 3.49
CA LYS A 47 13.54 -9.87 4.83
C LYS A 47 13.96 -8.86 5.90
N LEU A 48 15.17 -8.30 5.82
CA LEU A 48 15.67 -7.27 6.73
C LEU A 48 14.95 -5.94 6.53
N SER A 49 14.68 -5.52 5.28
CA SER A 49 13.88 -4.32 4.98
C SER A 49 12.41 -4.47 5.37
N ALA A 50 11.91 -5.70 5.40
CA ALA A 50 10.58 -6.01 5.93
C ALA A 50 10.54 -6.07 7.47
N ASN A 51 11.70 -5.98 8.16
CA ASN A 51 11.80 -6.10 9.61
C ASN A 51 11.85 -4.71 10.29
N PRO A 52 10.85 -4.31 11.08
CA PRO A 52 10.68 -2.93 11.57
C PRO A 52 11.75 -2.43 12.57
N VAL A 53 12.61 -3.32 13.10
CA VAL A 53 13.43 -3.04 14.30
C VAL A 53 14.64 -2.14 14.02
N ALA A 54 15.29 -2.22 12.85
CA ALA A 54 16.41 -1.35 12.52
C ALA A 54 16.00 0.12 12.29
N MET A 55 14.71 0.34 12.07
CA MET A 55 14.09 1.63 11.78
C MET A 55 13.76 2.40 13.08
N GLN A 56 13.58 1.69 14.20
CA GLN A 56 13.24 2.25 15.53
C GLN A 56 14.23 3.30 16.06
N GLU A 57 15.53 3.19 15.77
CA GLU A 57 16.52 4.14 16.29
C GLU A 57 16.45 5.51 15.59
N ARG A 58 15.96 5.58 14.34
CA ARG A 58 15.77 6.83 13.58
C ARG A 58 14.46 7.53 13.92
N TYR A 59 13.45 6.77 14.33
CA TYR A 59 12.17 7.32 14.80
C TYR A 59 12.28 8.06 16.13
N ARG A 60 13.40 7.95 16.86
CA ARG A 60 13.60 8.69 18.12
C ARG A 60 13.56 10.22 17.98
N ILE A 61 14.04 10.76 16.86
CA ILE A 61 13.96 12.21 16.54
C ILE A 61 12.52 12.61 16.17
N LEU A 62 11.75 11.65 15.67
CA LEU A 62 10.40 11.85 15.18
C LEU A 62 9.37 11.73 16.31
N ASP A 63 9.58 10.79 17.23
CA ASP A 63 8.91 10.70 18.53
C ASP A 63 9.09 12.00 19.31
N GLN A 64 10.28 12.60 19.29
CA GLN A 64 10.51 13.92 19.88
C GLN A 64 9.63 15.01 19.24
N LYS A 65 9.45 15.00 17.92
CA LYS A 65 8.54 15.97 17.26
C LYS A 65 7.07 15.70 17.57
N TYR A 66 6.69 14.43 17.73
CA TYR A 66 5.35 14.04 18.16
C TYR A 66 5.06 14.48 19.59
N ASP A 67 6.05 14.31 20.49
CA ASP A 67 5.99 14.79 21.86
C ASP A 67 5.89 16.31 21.91
N ASP A 68 6.69 17.03 21.11
CA ASP A 68 6.63 18.50 21.01
C ASP A 68 5.24 18.97 20.52
N PHE A 69 4.67 18.31 19.51
CA PHE A 69 3.32 18.61 19.03
C PHE A 69 2.26 18.37 20.11
N THR A 70 2.33 17.24 20.81
CA THR A 70 1.38 16.87 21.87
C THR A 70 1.48 17.83 23.06
N ASN A 71 2.69 18.26 23.42
CA ASN A 71 2.91 19.23 24.48
C ASN A 71 2.36 20.61 24.11
N ASN A 72 2.53 21.05 22.85
CA ASN A 72 1.93 22.30 22.38
C ASN A 72 0.38 22.26 22.42
N LEU A 73 -0.21 21.11 22.08
CA LEU A 73 -1.66 20.87 22.15
C LEU A 73 -2.19 20.99 23.59
N VAL A 74 -1.49 20.40 24.56
CA VAL A 74 -1.89 20.47 25.98
C VAL A 74 -1.85 21.91 26.48
N ILE A 75 -0.76 22.64 26.17
CA ILE A 75 -0.60 24.05 26.57
C ILE A 75 -1.70 24.93 25.96
N GLU A 76 -2.03 24.72 24.68
CA GLU A 76 -3.07 25.49 24.01
C GLU A 76 -4.47 25.16 24.55
N LEU A 77 -4.78 23.90 24.85
CA LEU A 77 -6.06 23.53 25.47
C LEU A 77 -6.18 24.06 26.90
N GLU A 78 -5.13 23.96 27.72
CA GLU A 78 -5.13 24.45 29.11
C GLU A 78 -5.33 25.97 29.16
N SER A 79 -4.60 26.73 28.34
CA SER A 79 -4.74 28.19 28.25
C SER A 79 -6.13 28.65 27.81
N ASN A 80 -6.84 27.84 27.02
CA ASN A 80 -8.21 28.12 26.62
C ASN A 80 -9.25 27.64 27.63
N LEU A 81 -8.99 26.56 28.39
CA LEU A 81 -9.93 25.94 29.35
C LEU A 81 -10.08 26.72 30.67
N ASP A 82 -9.02 27.36 31.16
CA ASP A 82 -9.10 28.24 32.36
C ASP A 82 -10.17 29.33 32.21
N ASP A 83 -10.40 29.73 30.97
CA ASP A 83 -11.27 30.83 30.56
C ASP A 83 -12.75 30.42 30.30
N PHE A 84 -13.07 29.11 30.40
CA PHE A 84 -14.41 28.56 30.17
C PHE A 84 -15.25 28.39 31.44
N SER A 85 -14.60 28.33 32.60
CA SER A 85 -15.26 28.08 33.90
C SER A 85 -16.13 29.25 34.39
N TYR A 86 -15.94 30.47 33.83
CA TYR A 86 -16.52 31.71 34.34
C TYR A 86 -17.86 32.16 33.71
N PHE A 87 -18.28 31.60 32.57
CA PHE A 87 -19.44 32.14 31.83
C PHE A 87 -20.37 31.06 31.25
N SER A 88 -21.29 30.55 32.06
CA SER A 88 -22.36 29.67 31.57
C SER A 88 -23.47 30.50 30.89
N GLY A 89 -23.60 30.38 29.57
CA GLY A 89 -24.72 30.92 28.78
C GLY A 89 -24.48 32.25 28.05
N SER A 90 -23.24 32.72 27.92
CA SER A 90 -22.93 33.97 27.21
C SER A 90 -22.55 33.74 25.73
N PRO A 91 -22.79 34.72 24.83
CA PRO A 91 -22.34 34.68 23.42
C PRO A 91 -20.83 34.46 23.28
N LEU A 92 -20.04 34.95 24.25
CA LEU A 92 -18.59 34.76 24.33
C LEU A 92 -18.21 33.27 24.48
N ARG A 93 -19.05 32.46 25.14
CA ARG A 93 -18.84 31.01 25.25
C ARG A 93 -19.02 30.32 23.90
N GLU A 94 -20.03 30.72 23.12
CA GLU A 94 -20.29 30.15 21.80
C GLU A 94 -19.17 30.50 20.81
N GLU A 95 -18.68 31.74 20.85
CA GLU A 95 -17.52 32.18 20.06
C GLU A 95 -16.25 31.40 20.43
N LYS A 96 -15.98 31.19 21.72
CA LYS A 96 -14.86 30.37 22.17
C LYS A 96 -15.01 28.88 21.81
N ILE A 97 -16.21 28.31 21.88
CA ILE A 97 -16.47 26.92 21.42
C ILE A 97 -16.23 26.81 19.91
N SER A 98 -16.63 27.82 19.13
CA SER A 98 -16.38 27.87 17.69
C SER A 98 -14.88 27.92 17.40
N LYS A 99 -14.12 28.71 18.16
CA LYS A 99 -12.66 28.78 18.03
C LYS A 99 -11.98 27.45 18.39
N LEU A 100 -12.40 26.78 19.46
CA LEU A 100 -11.91 25.44 19.82
C LEU A 100 -12.19 24.41 18.73
N LYS A 101 -13.39 24.43 18.13
CA LYS A 101 -13.72 23.54 17.01
C LYS A 101 -12.81 23.80 15.81
N GLN A 102 -12.55 25.07 15.49
CA GLN A 102 -11.65 25.43 14.38
C GLN A 102 -10.20 24.99 14.65
N ILE A 103 -9.72 25.14 15.88
CA ILE A 103 -8.40 24.65 16.29
C ILE A 103 -8.35 23.12 16.13
N LEU A 104 -9.32 22.39 16.69
CA LEU A 104 -9.39 20.93 16.55
C LEU A 104 -9.46 20.48 15.08
N GLU A 105 -10.17 21.20 14.22
CA GLU A 105 -10.24 20.91 12.78
C GLU A 105 -8.89 21.13 12.08
N ASN A 106 -8.22 22.26 12.35
CA ASN A 106 -6.89 22.53 11.81
C ASN A 106 -5.88 21.48 12.27
N MET A 107 -5.93 21.08 13.55
CA MET A 107 -5.03 20.08 14.11
C MET A 107 -5.24 18.70 13.50
N ASN A 108 -6.50 18.31 13.25
CA ASN A 108 -6.78 17.06 12.55
C ASN A 108 -6.23 17.08 11.13
N GLN A 109 -6.27 18.23 10.44
CA GLN A 109 -5.69 18.37 9.10
C GLN A 109 -4.15 18.31 9.13
N GLU A 110 -3.52 18.96 10.10
CA GLU A 110 -2.06 18.94 10.24
C GLU A 110 -1.54 17.55 10.61
N LEU A 111 -2.19 16.85 11.54
CA LEU A 111 -1.86 15.47 11.88
C LEU A 111 -2.02 14.54 10.68
N PHE A 112 -3.12 14.70 9.92
CA PHE A 112 -3.33 13.92 8.71
C PHE A 112 -2.21 14.16 7.68
N HIS A 113 -1.84 15.42 7.44
CA HIS A 113 -0.77 15.75 6.50
C HIS A 113 0.60 15.25 6.97
N PHE A 114 0.87 15.32 8.28
CA PHE A 114 2.10 14.79 8.85
C PHE A 114 2.20 13.27 8.66
N HIS A 115 1.13 12.53 8.91
CA HIS A 115 1.08 11.09 8.65
C HIS A 115 1.30 10.76 7.17
N GLU A 116 0.67 11.50 6.24
CA GLU A 116 0.91 11.30 4.80
C GLU A 116 2.37 11.56 4.39
N ILE A 117 3.03 12.55 4.99
CA ILE A 117 4.45 12.82 4.74
C ILE A 117 5.31 11.69 5.29
N MET A 118 4.98 11.18 6.48
CA MET A 118 5.70 10.08 7.11
C MET A 118 5.63 8.80 6.30
N ASP A 119 4.44 8.45 5.80
CA ASP A 119 4.26 7.27 4.94
C ASP A 119 5.10 7.37 3.67
N LYS A 120 5.19 8.57 3.06
CA LYS A 120 6.04 8.82 1.88
C LYS A 120 7.52 8.71 2.19
N PHE A 121 7.93 9.18 3.38
CA PHE A 121 9.33 9.10 3.79
C PHE A 121 9.75 7.65 4.05
N ASP A 122 8.89 6.86 4.71
CA ASP A 122 9.10 5.44 4.91
C ASP A 122 9.20 4.68 3.58
N GLU A 123 8.31 4.98 2.62
CA GLU A 123 8.39 4.42 1.26
C GLU A 123 9.71 4.78 0.57
N PHE A 124 10.12 6.06 0.65
CA PHE A 124 11.36 6.53 0.06
C PHE A 124 12.59 5.82 0.65
N GLU A 125 12.68 5.70 1.98
CA GLU A 125 13.81 5.06 2.64
C GLU A 125 13.92 3.58 2.26
N ARG A 126 12.79 2.86 2.19
CA ARG A 126 12.74 1.47 1.75
C ARG A 126 13.24 1.32 0.31
N VAL A 127 12.81 2.20 -0.58
CA VAL A 127 13.25 2.21 -1.98
C VAL A 127 14.76 2.49 -2.08
N GLU A 128 15.29 3.48 -1.36
CA GLU A 128 16.72 3.82 -1.37
C GLU A 128 17.59 2.71 -0.77
N HIS A 129 17.11 2.05 0.29
CA HIS A 129 17.76 0.86 0.82
C HIS A 129 17.84 -0.24 -0.25
N LEU A 130 16.72 -0.57 -0.90
CA LEU A 130 16.70 -1.56 -1.97
C LEU A 130 17.60 -1.17 -3.15
N LYS A 131 17.65 0.11 -3.54
CA LYS A 131 18.59 0.58 -4.57
C LYS A 131 20.03 0.31 -4.18
N THR A 132 20.41 0.60 -2.94
CA THR A 132 21.76 0.39 -2.43
C THR A 132 22.13 -1.09 -2.48
N VAL A 133 21.22 -1.97 -2.03
CA VAL A 133 21.45 -3.42 -2.06
C VAL A 133 21.59 -3.91 -3.51
N ILE A 134 20.70 -3.50 -4.41
CA ILE A 134 20.74 -3.88 -5.84
C ILE A 134 22.05 -3.42 -6.50
N GLN A 135 22.49 -2.18 -6.28
CA GLN A 135 23.75 -1.67 -6.82
C GLN A 135 24.97 -2.44 -6.31
N ASN A 136 24.97 -2.82 -5.02
CA ASN A 136 26.08 -3.56 -4.42
C ASN A 136 26.22 -4.97 -5.02
N LYS A 137 25.10 -5.62 -5.36
CA LYS A 137 25.10 -6.98 -5.92
C LYS A 137 25.17 -7.01 -7.45
N LEU A 138 24.71 -5.95 -8.13
CA LEU A 138 24.69 -5.83 -9.59
C LEU A 138 25.46 -4.58 -10.02
N CYS A 139 26.78 -4.69 -10.13
CA CYS A 139 27.67 -3.56 -10.43
C CYS A 139 27.43 -2.84 -11.78
N SER A 140 26.55 -3.33 -12.65
CA SER A 140 26.34 -2.81 -14.01
C SER A 140 24.87 -2.68 -14.44
N ILE A 141 23.95 -2.46 -13.49
CA ILE A 141 22.54 -2.17 -13.78
C ILE A 141 22.34 -0.74 -14.28
N SER A 142 21.44 -0.53 -15.25
CA SER A 142 21.06 0.83 -15.67
C SER A 142 20.23 1.53 -14.60
N GLN A 143 20.39 2.84 -14.47
CA GLN A 143 19.65 3.64 -13.47
C GLN A 143 18.13 3.48 -13.59
N SER A 144 17.59 3.41 -14.81
CA SER A 144 16.15 3.22 -15.02
C SER A 144 15.63 1.86 -14.53
N LYS A 145 16.42 0.80 -14.68
CA LYS A 145 16.06 -0.54 -14.19
C LYS A 145 16.16 -0.59 -12.67
N LEU A 146 17.20 0.02 -12.11
CA LEU A 146 17.39 0.14 -10.66
C LEU A 146 16.19 0.83 -9.99
N GLU A 147 15.73 1.95 -10.55
CA GLU A 147 14.57 2.68 -10.06
C GLU A 147 13.28 1.87 -10.17
N SER A 148 13.00 1.28 -11.34
CA SER A 148 11.79 0.46 -11.50
C SER A 148 11.79 -0.75 -10.55
N TRP A 149 12.91 -1.46 -10.45
CA TRP A 149 13.00 -2.68 -9.65
C TRP A 149 12.90 -2.41 -8.16
N SER A 150 13.61 -1.40 -7.65
CA SER A 150 13.52 -1.04 -6.23
C SER A 150 12.09 -0.66 -5.82
N ILE A 151 11.39 0.11 -6.66
CA ILE A 151 9.99 0.47 -6.44
C ILE A 151 9.07 -0.75 -6.50
N ASP A 152 9.20 -1.60 -7.53
CA ASP A 152 8.35 -2.80 -7.69
C ASP A 152 8.55 -3.77 -6.52
N MET A 153 9.80 -3.97 -6.07
CA MET A 153 10.14 -4.79 -4.92
C MET A 153 9.60 -4.23 -3.60
N ALA A 154 9.74 -2.92 -3.37
CA ALA A 154 9.20 -2.26 -2.19
C ALA A 154 7.68 -2.41 -2.13
N ARG A 155 7.00 -2.13 -3.24
CA ARG A 155 5.55 -2.24 -3.32
C ARG A 155 5.08 -3.66 -3.07
N PHE A 156 5.69 -4.62 -3.75
CA PHE A 156 5.29 -6.02 -3.61
C PHE A 156 5.51 -6.53 -2.19
N SER A 157 6.69 -6.34 -1.62
CA SER A 157 7.05 -6.96 -0.32
C SER A 157 6.51 -6.21 0.90
N ILE A 158 6.24 -4.90 0.79
CA ILE A 158 5.94 -4.04 1.93
C ILE A 158 4.58 -3.34 1.78
N SER A 159 4.28 -2.76 0.61
CA SER A 159 3.07 -1.93 0.44
C SER A 159 1.80 -2.75 0.22
N ILE A 160 1.89 -3.97 -0.33
CA ILE A 160 0.74 -4.86 -0.48
C ILE A 160 0.40 -5.50 0.88
N LEU A 161 -0.75 -5.15 1.43
CA LEU A 161 -1.19 -5.58 2.75
C LEU A 161 -2.33 -6.61 2.69
N ILE A 162 -2.55 -7.31 3.81
CA ILE A 162 -3.69 -8.22 3.94
C ILE A 162 -5.00 -7.44 3.80
N GLY A 163 -5.91 -7.94 2.97
CA GLY A 163 -7.19 -7.31 2.68
C GLY A 163 -7.21 -6.50 1.38
N ASP A 164 -6.04 -6.13 0.85
CA ASP A 164 -5.92 -5.45 -0.43
C ASP A 164 -6.44 -6.32 -1.59
N ILE A 165 -6.84 -5.66 -2.67
CA ILE A 165 -7.24 -6.31 -3.91
C ILE A 165 -6.05 -6.33 -4.86
N VAL A 166 -5.78 -7.49 -5.45
CA VAL A 166 -4.77 -7.67 -6.48
C VAL A 166 -5.41 -8.01 -7.81
N VAL A 167 -4.86 -7.42 -8.86
CA VAL A 167 -5.28 -7.57 -10.25
C VAL A 167 -4.11 -8.11 -11.03
N MET A 168 -4.26 -9.32 -11.55
CA MET A 168 -3.23 -10.02 -12.31
C MET A 168 -3.64 -10.10 -13.78
N PRO A 169 -2.93 -9.43 -14.70
CA PRO A 169 -3.18 -9.55 -16.13
C PRO A 169 -2.86 -10.96 -16.63
N LEU A 170 -3.73 -11.49 -17.50
CA LEU A 170 -3.57 -12.76 -18.21
C LEU A 170 -3.34 -12.46 -19.71
N PRO A 171 -2.10 -12.09 -20.11
CA PRO A 171 -1.82 -11.55 -21.43
C PRO A 171 -2.19 -12.51 -22.56
N GLU A 172 -2.05 -13.83 -22.35
CA GLU A 172 -2.42 -14.87 -23.32
C GLU A 172 -3.91 -14.85 -23.72
N LYS A 173 -4.77 -14.34 -22.84
CA LYS A 173 -6.24 -14.39 -23.01
C LYS A 173 -6.89 -13.01 -23.10
N ALA A 174 -6.11 -11.93 -22.98
CA ALA A 174 -6.63 -10.57 -22.80
C ALA A 174 -7.65 -10.45 -21.65
N LEU A 175 -7.47 -11.26 -20.60
CA LEU A 175 -8.30 -11.28 -19.40
C LEU A 175 -7.48 -10.79 -18.20
N ILE A 176 -8.17 -10.54 -17.08
CA ILE A 176 -7.55 -10.30 -15.78
C ILE A 176 -8.13 -11.25 -14.74
N ALA A 177 -7.31 -11.60 -13.75
CA ALA A 177 -7.73 -12.22 -12.51
C ALA A 177 -7.74 -11.19 -11.39
N ILE A 178 -8.76 -11.23 -10.54
CA ILE A 178 -8.96 -10.35 -9.39
C ILE A 178 -9.00 -11.22 -8.14
N GLY A 179 -8.16 -10.90 -7.16
CA GLY A 179 -8.08 -11.62 -5.91
C GLY A 179 -7.93 -10.69 -4.71
N ARG A 180 -8.11 -11.25 -3.52
CA ARG A 180 -7.87 -10.58 -2.23
C ARG A 180 -6.63 -11.15 -1.57
N VAL A 181 -5.76 -10.30 -1.07
CA VAL A 181 -4.56 -10.70 -0.32
C VAL A 181 -4.96 -11.24 1.05
N MET A 182 -4.49 -12.45 1.36
CA MET A 182 -4.81 -13.18 2.59
C MET A 182 -3.61 -13.35 3.52
N GLY A 183 -2.40 -13.05 3.04
CA GLY A 183 -1.17 -13.21 3.80
C GLY A 183 -0.14 -12.14 3.47
N MET A 184 0.79 -11.94 4.39
CA MET A 184 1.98 -11.12 4.18
C MET A 184 2.90 -11.75 3.14
N TYR A 185 3.91 -11.00 2.72
CA TYR A 185 4.94 -11.48 1.82
C TYR A 185 5.67 -12.70 2.41
N GLU A 186 5.83 -13.74 1.59
CA GLU A 186 6.53 -14.97 1.93
C GLU A 186 7.55 -15.32 0.82
N TYR A 187 8.63 -16.00 1.22
CA TYR A 187 9.66 -16.52 0.31
C TYR A 187 9.80 -18.04 0.44
N ASN A 188 9.81 -18.75 -0.68
CA ASN A 188 10.05 -20.19 -0.75
C ASN A 188 11.04 -20.56 -1.87
N LYS A 189 12.29 -20.85 -1.49
CA LYS A 189 13.37 -21.25 -2.40
C LYS A 189 13.11 -22.51 -3.22
N ASN A 190 12.23 -23.40 -2.76
CA ASN A 190 11.93 -24.66 -3.44
C ASN A 190 10.98 -24.48 -4.63
N GLU A 191 10.39 -23.30 -4.77
CA GLU A 191 9.49 -22.97 -5.86
C GLU A 191 10.26 -22.39 -7.05
N ALA A 192 9.77 -22.61 -8.27
CA ALA A 192 10.44 -22.10 -9.47
C ALA A 192 9.85 -20.77 -9.96
N TYR A 193 8.51 -20.64 -9.91
CA TYR A 193 7.79 -19.50 -10.49
C TYR A 193 7.12 -18.60 -9.45
N THR A 194 7.00 -19.07 -8.21
CA THR A 194 6.27 -18.37 -7.15
C THR A 194 7.12 -18.32 -5.88
N ARG A 195 8.42 -18.03 -6.03
CA ARG A 195 9.35 -17.95 -4.89
C ARG A 195 8.96 -16.84 -3.94
N HIS A 196 8.71 -15.66 -4.49
CA HIS A 196 8.22 -14.49 -3.79
C HIS A 196 6.71 -14.43 -3.99
N PHE A 197 5.93 -14.49 -2.92
CA PHE A 197 4.49 -14.55 -3.07
C PHE A 197 3.71 -13.96 -1.91
N HIS A 198 2.47 -13.58 -2.18
CA HIS A 198 1.42 -13.43 -1.19
C HIS A 198 0.35 -14.49 -1.41
N LYS A 199 -0.25 -14.99 -0.32
CA LYS A 199 -1.45 -15.83 -0.42
C LYS A 199 -2.64 -14.99 -0.88
N VAL A 200 -3.43 -15.49 -1.81
CA VAL A 200 -4.53 -14.76 -2.44
C VAL A 200 -5.78 -15.63 -2.56
N ASP A 201 -6.92 -15.08 -2.15
CA ASP A 201 -8.23 -15.63 -2.45
C ASP A 201 -8.75 -15.05 -3.77
N TRP A 202 -8.80 -15.85 -4.83
CA TRP A 202 -9.18 -15.41 -6.17
C TRP A 202 -10.70 -15.25 -6.32
N LEU A 203 -11.17 -14.01 -6.35
CA LEU A 203 -12.59 -13.64 -6.42
C LEU A 203 -13.18 -13.77 -7.84
N ASN A 204 -12.35 -13.54 -8.86
CA ASN A 204 -12.72 -13.77 -10.25
C ASN A 204 -11.46 -13.98 -11.10
N MET A 205 -11.31 -15.14 -11.73
CA MET A 205 -10.09 -15.46 -12.49
C MET A 205 -10.19 -15.11 -13.99
N GLN A 206 -11.36 -14.72 -14.49
CA GLN A 206 -11.62 -14.52 -15.91
C GLN A 206 -12.51 -13.29 -16.12
N VAL A 207 -11.93 -12.09 -15.96
CA VAL A 207 -12.62 -10.83 -16.20
C VAL A 207 -12.10 -10.18 -17.47
N LEU A 208 -13.01 -9.81 -18.37
CA LEU A 208 -12.68 -8.96 -19.51
C LEU A 208 -12.64 -7.50 -19.02
N PHE A 209 -11.48 -6.85 -19.12
CA PHE A 209 -11.31 -5.47 -18.65
C PHE A 209 -10.41 -4.68 -19.61
N PRO A 210 -10.92 -4.30 -20.79
CA PRO A 210 -10.14 -3.69 -21.86
C PRO A 210 -9.58 -2.31 -21.48
N GLU A 211 -10.24 -1.57 -20.59
CA GLU A 211 -9.80 -0.24 -20.14
C GLU A 211 -8.47 -0.28 -19.38
N LEU A 212 -8.10 -1.42 -18.79
CA LEU A 212 -6.82 -1.57 -18.11
C LEU A 212 -5.64 -1.59 -19.09
N LYS A 213 -5.88 -1.84 -20.38
CA LYS A 213 -4.79 -2.00 -21.36
C LYS A 213 -3.86 -0.79 -21.42
N GLU A 214 -4.39 0.43 -21.28
CA GLU A 214 -3.59 1.65 -21.26
C GLU A 214 -2.70 1.71 -20.00
N GLU A 215 -3.25 1.37 -18.83
CA GLU A 215 -2.51 1.28 -17.56
C GLU A 215 -1.43 0.20 -17.58
N LEU A 216 -1.64 -0.90 -18.32
CA LEU A 216 -0.66 -2.00 -18.43
C LEU A 216 0.61 -1.60 -19.19
N ASN A 217 0.60 -0.53 -19.98
CA ASN A 217 1.78 -0.08 -20.74
C ASN A 217 2.85 0.60 -19.86
N GLN A 218 2.58 0.83 -18.58
CA GLN A 218 3.57 1.37 -17.64
C GLN A 218 4.77 0.40 -17.50
N PRO A 219 6.00 0.92 -17.28
CA PRO A 219 7.20 0.08 -17.15
C PRO A 219 7.21 -0.77 -15.86
N SER A 220 6.56 -0.29 -14.80
CA SER A 220 6.48 -0.94 -13.49
C SER A 220 5.70 -2.25 -13.56
N ALA A 221 6.24 -3.28 -12.90
CA ALA A 221 5.60 -4.59 -12.75
C ALA A 221 4.52 -4.58 -11.65
N VAL A 222 4.67 -3.72 -10.65
CA VAL A 222 3.77 -3.62 -9.49
C VAL A 222 3.39 -2.17 -9.24
N PHE A 223 2.12 -1.83 -9.46
CA PHE A 223 1.65 -0.45 -9.33
C PHE A 223 0.26 -0.35 -8.73
N HIS A 224 0.00 0.77 -8.06
CA HIS A 224 -1.28 1.08 -7.46
C HIS A 224 -2.25 1.59 -8.53
N LEU A 225 -3.44 0.99 -8.61
CA LEU A 225 -4.49 1.39 -9.53
C LEU A 225 -5.34 2.48 -8.88
N THR A 226 -5.44 3.64 -9.54
CA THR A 226 -6.20 4.79 -9.05
C THR A 226 -7.31 5.18 -10.04
N GLY A 227 -8.15 6.14 -9.65
CA GLY A 227 -9.16 6.73 -10.52
C GLY A 227 -10.26 5.76 -10.98
N ASN A 228 -10.74 5.96 -12.21
CA ASN A 228 -11.93 5.26 -12.72
C ASN A 228 -11.74 3.74 -12.84
N CYS A 229 -10.54 3.28 -13.21
CA CYS A 229 -10.25 1.85 -13.33
C CYS A 229 -10.35 1.14 -11.97
N ARG A 230 -9.86 1.78 -10.90
CA ARG A 230 -10.01 1.31 -9.52
C ARG A 230 -11.47 1.15 -9.13
N GLU A 231 -12.27 2.21 -9.33
CA GLU A 231 -13.69 2.20 -8.94
C GLU A 231 -14.50 1.13 -9.67
N LYS A 232 -14.21 0.90 -10.97
CA LYS A 232 -14.84 -0.18 -11.73
C LYS A 232 -14.52 -1.55 -11.13
N ILE A 233 -13.26 -1.82 -10.79
CA ILE A 233 -12.86 -3.09 -10.17
C ILE A 233 -13.57 -3.29 -8.83
N LEU A 234 -13.58 -2.26 -7.98
CA LEU A 234 -14.31 -2.32 -6.70
C LEU A 234 -15.83 -2.51 -6.91
N GLY A 235 -16.41 -1.88 -7.93
CA GLY A 235 -17.80 -2.05 -8.32
C GLY A 235 -18.16 -3.48 -8.74
N MET A 236 -17.28 -4.17 -9.46
CA MET A 236 -17.44 -5.58 -9.84
C MET A 236 -17.47 -6.52 -8.63
N LEU A 237 -16.78 -6.16 -7.54
CA LEU A 237 -16.74 -6.96 -6.32
C LEU A 237 -18.00 -6.78 -5.47
N VAL A 238 -18.58 -5.57 -5.44
CA VAL A 238 -19.81 -5.28 -4.70
C VAL A 238 -21.03 -5.92 -5.36
N SER A 239 -21.10 -5.89 -6.69
CA SER A 239 -22.23 -6.46 -7.46
C SER A 239 -22.32 -7.99 -7.34
N LYS A 240 -21.23 -8.70 -7.03
CA LYS A 240 -21.28 -10.13 -6.69
C LYS A 240 -21.83 -10.44 -5.29
N ARG A 241 -21.74 -9.50 -4.32
CA ARG A 241 -22.30 -9.70 -2.96
C ARG A 241 -23.82 -9.53 -2.92
N LEU A 242 -24.44 -8.95 -3.94
CA LEU A 242 -25.88 -8.66 -4.02
C LEU A 242 -26.72 -9.77 -4.69
N ARG A 243 -26.22 -11.01 -4.80
CA ARG A 243 -27.06 -12.17 -5.12
C ARG A 243 -27.30 -13.10 -3.93
N PRO A 244 -28.12 -12.69 -2.94
CA PRO A 244 -28.91 -13.61 -2.12
C PRO A 244 -30.37 -13.59 -2.59
N SER A 245 -30.66 -14.16 -3.76
CA SER A 245 -32.03 -14.47 -4.20
C SER A 245 -32.04 -15.35 -5.47
N GLU A 246 -31.41 -16.51 -5.38
CA GLU A 246 -31.76 -17.70 -6.19
C GLU A 246 -31.64 -18.93 -5.27
N LEU A 247 -32.34 -18.87 -4.13
CA LEU A 247 -32.65 -20.03 -3.32
C LEU A 247 -34.10 -19.89 -2.84
N ILE A 248 -34.93 -20.71 -3.47
CA ILE A 248 -36.38 -20.97 -3.28
C ILE A 248 -37.30 -20.04 -4.08
#